data_AF-A0A918KZS0-F1
#
_entry.id   AF-A0A918KZS0-F1
#
_cell.length_a   1.000
_cell.length_b   1.000
_cell.length_c   1.000
_cell.angle_alpha   90.00
_cell.angle_beta   90.00
_cell.angle_gamma   90.00
#
_symmetry.space_group_name_H-M   'P 1'
#
loop_
_entity.id
_entity.type
_entity.pdbx_description
1 polymer ?
#
loop_
_entity_poly.entity_id
_entity_poly.type
_entity_poly.pdbx_seq_one_letter_code
_entity_poly.pdbx_strand_id
1 'polypeptide(L)'
;MARDSPVARSPAPRRPLTLWRMATCEVCGNNYGMTFEVHAQGAVHVFDCFSCAIHRMAPICEHCRVQIIGQGVEVEGHWYCGAHCARAEGKVGIVDRV
;
A
#
# COMPACT_ATOMS: atom_id res chain seq x y z
N MET A 1 35.58 -30.62 -40.31
CA MET A 1 34.12 -30.40 -40.25
C MET A 1 33.68 -30.96 -38.90
N ALA A 2 33.14 -30.25 -37.91
CA ALA A 2 32.81 -28.86 -37.68
C ALA A 2 33.26 -28.51 -36.23
N ARG A 3 33.72 -27.28 -35.99
CA ARG A 3 34.13 -26.81 -34.66
C ARG A 3 32.89 -26.26 -33.95
N ASP A 4 32.47 -26.91 -32.87
CA ASP A 4 31.43 -26.39 -31.97
C ASP A 4 31.90 -25.05 -31.38
N SER A 5 31.20 -23.98 -31.74
CA SER A 5 31.40 -22.65 -31.19
C SER A 5 30.47 -22.47 -29.98
N PRO A 6 30.98 -22.06 -28.81
CA PRO A 6 30.11 -21.76 -27.69
C PRO A 6 29.39 -20.43 -28.00
N VAL A 7 28.06 -20.49 -28.13
CA VAL A 7 27.20 -19.30 -28.23
C VAL A 7 27.39 -18.47 -26.96
N ALA A 8 28.12 -17.36 -27.08
CA ALA A 8 28.23 -16.35 -26.05
C ALA A 8 26.83 -15.79 -25.77
N ARG A 9 26.27 -16.11 -24.59
CA ARG A 9 25.03 -15.49 -24.12
C ARG A 9 25.29 -14.00 -23.95
N SER A 10 24.60 -13.19 -24.74
CA SER A 10 24.61 -11.74 -24.59
C SER A 10 24.21 -11.36 -23.15
N PRO A 11 24.90 -10.39 -22.51
CA PRO A 11 24.48 -9.90 -21.21
C PRO A 11 23.12 -9.19 -21.36
N ALA A 12 22.18 -9.49 -20.46
CA ALA A 12 20.92 -8.78 -20.38
C ALA A 12 21.17 -7.26 -20.26
N PRO A 13 20.35 -6.41 -20.91
CA PRO A 13 20.59 -4.97 -20.87
C PRO A 13 20.54 -4.48 -19.42
N ARG A 14 21.65 -3.90 -18.95
CA ARG A 14 21.70 -3.21 -17.66
C ARG A 14 20.83 -1.96 -17.78
N ARG A 15 19.61 -2.00 -17.22
CA ARG A 15 18.75 -0.82 -17.10
C ARG A 15 19.55 0.28 -16.38
N PRO A 16 19.70 1.47 -16.97
CA PRO A 16 20.30 2.60 -16.28
C PRO A 16 19.50 2.90 -15.02
N LEU A 17 20.18 3.04 -13.88
CA LEU A 17 19.57 3.43 -12.59
C LEU A 17 18.89 4.81 -12.64
N THR A 18 19.03 5.54 -13.75
CA THR A 18 18.46 6.87 -14.03
C THR A 18 17.05 6.85 -14.62
N LEU A 19 16.47 5.69 -14.93
CA LEU A 19 15.08 5.53 -15.36
C LEU A 19 14.15 5.22 -14.18
N TRP A 20 14.38 5.87 -13.03
CA TRP A 20 13.36 5.93 -12.00
C TRP A 20 12.18 6.68 -12.60
N ARG A 21 11.09 5.94 -12.87
CA ARG A 21 9.86 6.50 -13.41
C ARG A 21 9.38 7.49 -12.35
N MET A 22 9.55 8.77 -12.63
CA MET A 22 9.06 9.81 -11.74
C MET A 22 7.54 9.75 -11.84
N ALA A 23 6.88 9.41 -10.74
CA ALA A 23 5.43 9.45 -10.67
C ALA A 23 5.01 10.56 -9.71
N THR A 24 3.82 11.09 -9.93
CA THR A 24 3.26 12.15 -9.11
C THR A 24 2.43 11.52 -8.00
N CYS A 25 2.70 11.89 -6.75
CA CYS A 25 1.86 11.46 -5.65
C CYS A 25 0.45 12.03 -5.82
N GLU A 26 -0.56 11.18 -5.67
CA GLU A 26 -1.98 11.54 -5.80
C GLU A 26 -2.48 12.53 -4.73
N VAL A 27 -1.73 12.69 -3.62
CA VAL A 27 -2.14 13.50 -2.47
C VAL A 27 -1.43 14.84 -2.43
N CYS A 28 -0.10 14.83 -2.40
CA CYS A 28 0.68 16.06 -2.25
C CYS A 28 1.16 16.66 -3.58
N GLY A 29 1.04 15.93 -4.70
CA GLY A 29 1.50 16.37 -6.01
C GLY A 29 3.02 16.35 -6.21
N ASN A 30 3.79 15.81 -5.26
CA ASN A 30 5.24 15.69 -5.39
C ASN A 30 5.58 14.73 -6.53
N ASN A 31 6.57 15.10 -7.34
CA ASN A 31 7.08 14.26 -8.42
C ASN A 31 8.40 13.64 -7.97
N TYR A 32 8.39 12.35 -7.67
CA TYR A 32 9.51 11.70 -7.01
C TYR A 32 9.84 10.33 -7.62
N GLY A 33 11.12 9.99 -7.63
CA GLY A 33 11.61 8.79 -8.33
C GLY A 33 11.41 7.51 -7.54
N MET A 34 11.17 7.64 -6.23
CA MET A 34 10.88 6.53 -5.32
C MET A 34 9.42 6.48 -4.91
N THR A 35 8.52 7.03 -5.73
CA THR A 35 7.09 6.74 -5.58
C THR A 35 6.84 5.23 -5.65
N PHE A 36 5.81 4.79 -4.95
CA PHE A 36 5.37 3.40 -4.92
C PHE A 36 3.87 3.31 -5.25
N GLU A 37 3.48 2.12 -5.70
CA GLU A 37 2.09 1.81 -6.00
C GLU A 37 1.45 0.99 -4.88
N VAL A 38 0.20 1.29 -4.58
CA VAL A 38 -0.68 0.46 -3.75
C VAL A 38 -1.81 -0.07 -4.62
N HIS A 39 -1.87 -1.39 -4.77
CA HIS A 39 -2.90 -2.07 -5.55
C HIS A 39 -3.98 -2.58 -4.57
N ALA A 40 -5.06 -1.82 -4.41
CA ALA A 40 -6.12 -2.13 -3.45
C ALA A 40 -7.44 -1.45 -3.83
N GLN A 41 -8.56 -1.88 -3.23
CA GLN A 41 -9.89 -1.27 -3.43
C GLN A 41 -10.31 -1.19 -4.92
N GLY A 42 -9.82 -2.12 -5.76
CA GLY A 42 -10.12 -2.15 -7.19
C GLY A 42 -9.36 -1.11 -8.03
N ALA A 43 -8.38 -0.41 -7.46
CA ALA A 43 -7.58 0.61 -8.14
C ALA A 43 -6.08 0.44 -7.85
N VAL A 44 -5.27 1.11 -8.68
CA VAL A 44 -3.83 1.29 -8.44
C VAL A 44 -3.63 2.74 -8.06
N HIS A 45 -3.05 2.95 -6.88
CA HIS A 45 -2.75 4.28 -6.35
C HIS A 45 -1.26 4.54 -6.28
N VAL A 46 -0.83 5.78 -6.50
CA VAL A 46 0.57 6.21 -6.49
C VAL A 46 0.85 7.21 -5.36
N PHE A 47 1.84 6.91 -4.52
CA PHE A 47 2.27 7.78 -3.41
C PHE A 47 3.79 7.90 -3.33
N ASP A 48 4.26 9.00 -2.75
CA ASP A 48 5.68 9.23 -2.47
C ASP A 48 6.07 8.90 -1.02
N CYS A 49 5.09 8.74 -0.12
CA CYS A 49 5.31 8.41 1.28
C CYS A 49 4.10 7.68 1.89
N PHE A 50 4.34 6.91 2.95
CA PHE A 50 3.27 6.19 3.65
C PHE A 50 2.25 7.13 4.29
N SER A 51 2.65 8.33 4.71
CA SER A 51 1.72 9.32 5.27
C SER A 51 0.64 9.71 4.26
N CYS A 52 1.01 9.97 3.00
CA CYS A 52 0.05 10.24 1.92
C CYS A 52 -0.83 9.03 1.61
N ALA A 53 -0.25 7.83 1.54
CA ALA A 53 -1.00 6.60 1.30
C ALA A 53 -2.06 6.36 2.41
N ILE A 54 -1.64 6.43 3.67
CA ILE A 54 -2.51 6.29 4.85
C ILE A 54 -3.58 7.38 4.85
N HIS A 55 -3.20 8.63 4.58
CA HIS A 55 -4.15 9.75 4.53
C HIS A 55 -5.28 9.51 3.53
N ARG A 56 -4.95 8.97 2.35
CA ARG A 56 -5.91 8.75 1.28
C ARG A 56 -6.74 7.49 1.45
N MET A 57 -6.14 6.42 1.98
CA MET A 57 -6.67 5.06 1.86
C MET A 57 -7.12 4.43 3.18
N ALA A 58 -6.58 4.86 4.32
CA ALA A 58 -6.91 4.22 5.60
C ALA A 58 -8.35 4.54 6.00
N PRO A 59 -9.18 3.53 6.34
CA PRO A 59 -10.49 3.76 6.93
C PRO A 59 -10.36 4.55 8.24
N ILE A 60 -11.41 5.29 8.59
CA ILE A 60 -11.45 6.06 9.83
C ILE A 60 -12.28 5.30 10.86
N CYS A 61 -11.74 5.11 12.06
CA CYS A 61 -12.49 4.55 13.18
C CYS A 61 -13.71 5.42 13.50
N GLU A 62 -14.89 4.83 13.52
CA GLU A 62 -16.13 5.56 13.76
C GLU A 62 -16.26 6.07 15.20
N HIS A 63 -15.60 5.40 16.16
CA HIS A 63 -15.57 5.82 17.56
C HIS A 63 -14.55 6.93 17.84
N CYS A 64 -13.24 6.62 17.68
CA CYS A 64 -12.16 7.52 18.10
C CYS A 64 -11.55 8.37 16.98
N ARG A 65 -12.06 8.24 15.74
CA ARG A 65 -11.68 9.06 14.57
C ARG A 65 -10.23 8.93 14.10
N VAL A 66 -9.46 7.98 14.64
CA VAL A 66 -8.11 7.68 14.15
C VAL A 66 -8.16 6.96 12.81
N GLN A 67 -7.12 7.12 12.00
CA GLN A 67 -6.91 6.30 10.81
C GLN A 67 -6.51 4.89 11.23
N ILE A 68 -7.18 3.90 10.64
CA ILE A 68 -6.94 2.49 10.92
C ILE A 68 -5.77 2.02 10.04
N ILE A 69 -4.58 2.00 10.64
CA ILE A 69 -3.33 1.59 9.99
C ILE A 69 -2.89 0.16 10.33
N GLY A 70 -3.46 -0.40 11.41
CA GLY A 70 -3.23 -1.77 11.85
C GLY A 70 -4.42 -2.68 11.54
N GLN A 71 -4.51 -3.79 12.26
CA GLN A 71 -5.62 -4.73 12.10
C GLN A 71 -6.89 -4.19 12.77
N GLY A 72 -7.69 -3.43 12.01
CA GLY A 72 -9.02 -2.99 12.43
C GLY A 72 -10.05 -4.11 12.42
N VAL A 73 -11.26 -3.77 12.85
CA VAL A 73 -12.43 -4.65 12.79
C VAL A 73 -13.52 -3.98 11.98
N GLU A 74 -14.11 -4.74 11.05
CA GLU A 74 -15.31 -4.37 10.32
C GLU A 74 -16.50 -5.16 10.88
N VAL A 75 -17.59 -4.47 11.21
CA VAL A 75 -18.78 -5.08 11.81
C VAL A 75 -20.01 -4.45 11.20
N GLU A 76 -20.76 -5.22 10.40
CA GLU A 76 -21.99 -4.75 9.73
C GLU A 76 -21.75 -3.48 8.89
N GLY A 77 -20.59 -3.37 8.23
CA GLY A 77 -20.21 -2.21 7.42
C GLY A 77 -19.62 -1.03 8.22
N HIS A 78 -19.49 -1.16 9.54
CA HIS A 78 -18.85 -0.16 10.39
C HIS A 78 -17.40 -0.49 10.70
N TRP A 79 -16.55 0.53 10.76
CA TRP A 79 -15.09 0.38 10.90
C TRP A 79 -14.57 0.88 12.25
N TYR A 80 -13.77 0.06 12.92
CA TYR A 80 -13.16 0.40 14.20
C TYR A 80 -11.68 0.00 14.25
N CYS A 81 -10.88 0.76 14.99
CA CYS A 81 -9.45 0.46 15.15
C CYS A 81 -9.15 -0.77 16.02
N GLY A 82 -10.16 -1.35 16.66
CA GLY A 82 -10.05 -2.55 17.50
C GLY A 82 -11.34 -2.84 18.28
N ALA A 83 -11.34 -3.95 19.02
CA ALA A 83 -12.48 -4.44 19.78
C ALA A 83 -12.94 -3.45 20.86
N HIS A 84 -12.02 -2.70 21.47
CA HIS A 84 -12.37 -1.67 22.46
C HIS A 84 -13.33 -0.62 21.87
N CYS A 85 -12.97 -0.03 20.73
CA CYS A 85 -13.77 0.99 20.06
C CYS A 85 -15.10 0.42 19.54
N ALA A 86 -15.08 -0.79 18.99
CA ALA A 86 -16.30 -1.42 18.51
C ALA A 86 -17.31 -1.70 19.64
N ARG A 87 -16.83 -2.15 20.80
CA ARG A 87 -17.69 -2.37 21.99
C ARG A 87 -18.21 -1.06 22.58
N ALA A 88 -17.43 0.02 22.51
CA ALA A 88 -17.89 1.35 22.92
C ALA A 88 -19.10 1.82 22.10
N GLU A 89 -19.21 1.38 20.84
CA GLU A 89 -20.37 1.58 19.97
C GLU A 89 -21.40 0.43 20.04
N GLY A 90 -21.35 -0.40 21.09
CA GLY A 90 -22.34 -1.44 21.35
C GLY A 90 -22.19 -2.72 20.54
N LYS A 91 -21.11 -2.89 19.77
CA LYS A 91 -20.87 -4.15 19.04
C LYS A 91 -20.40 -5.25 19.99
N VAL A 92 -20.98 -6.45 19.88
CA VAL A 92 -20.75 -7.57 20.81
C VAL A 92 -19.91 -8.69 20.20
N GLY A 93 -19.23 -9.48 21.04
CA GLY A 93 -18.50 -10.68 20.61
C GLY A 93 -17.18 -10.46 19.88
N ILE A 94 -16.74 -9.20 19.73
CA ILE A 94 -15.48 -8.86 19.05
C ILE A 94 -14.32 -9.01 20.03
N VAL A 95 -13.21 -9.61 19.60
CA VAL A 95 -12.00 -9.79 20.41
C VAL A 95 -10.79 -9.45 19.55
N ASP A 96 -9.88 -8.63 20.08
CA ASP A 96 -8.60 -8.35 19.42
C ASP A 96 -7.75 -9.62 19.39
N ARG A 97 -7.17 -9.93 18.24
CA ARG A 97 -6.21 -11.03 18.08
C ARG A 97 -4.88 -10.42 17.67
N VAL A 98 -3.85 -10.64 18.48
CA VAL A 98 -2.46 -10.26 18.23
C VAL A 98 -1.73 -11.47 17.68
#